data_AF-A0A950DMZ0-F1
#
_entry.id   AF-A0A950DMZ0-F1
#
_cell.length_a   1.000
_cell.length_b   1.000
_cell.length_c   1.000
_cell.angle_alpha   90.00
_cell.angle_beta   90.00
_cell.angle_gamma   90.00
#
_symmetry.space_group_name_H-M   'P 1'
#
loop_
_entity.id
_entity.type
_entity.pdbx_description
1 polymer ?
#
loop_
_entity_poly.entity_id
_entity_poly.type
_entity_poly.pdbx_seq_one_letter_code
_entity_poly.pdbx_strand_id
1 'polypeptide(L)'
;MSADGAYPIRQILVVLVVLPALYLDFIIYHTGNVWVALAMLVVIGLGAFVYLSGAGYTYRYLFPGFLGFGLFVIFPIVYMVYLSFTKYSSQNLLSFDRSLALLEQESYALGNAPYKYKLYAQEDGEYILYLESEADPTKRFVSAPFELKAGQQPLGPQEAGKLTPLAPGQEVLGKPLEFAQVTRQRLFIPMRGRQFAFPDDTLVGMEGLQKFASRARLWKLNPDGTLTNQQDGKIVHPDFSLGYFVTSKGEKVGAGFRTYSGLENYVRIVTDPRIQGPFFKIFLWTVVFSGISVILSFAVGMLLAVILEWKELRFRRGYRTLLILPYAVPAVLSILIFKGLFNQEFGAV
;
A
#
# COMPACT_ATOMS: atom_id res chain seq x y z
N MET A 1 -8.00 -46.33 32.89
CA MET A 1 -8.62 -45.10 32.34
C MET A 1 -8.49 -45.17 30.83
N SER A 2 -9.56 -45.60 30.13
CA SER A 2 -9.51 -45.83 28.69
C SER A 2 -9.48 -44.50 27.93
N ALA A 3 -8.77 -44.51 26.79
CA ALA A 3 -8.54 -43.36 25.94
C ALA A 3 -9.79 -42.91 25.14
N ASP A 4 -10.96 -43.49 25.38
CA ASP A 4 -12.14 -43.34 24.52
C ASP A 4 -12.92 -42.04 24.75
N GLY A 5 -12.77 -41.39 25.92
CA GLY A 5 -13.47 -40.14 26.24
C GLY A 5 -12.88 -38.86 25.62
N ALA A 6 -11.65 -38.89 25.09
CA ALA A 6 -10.94 -37.70 24.60
C ALA A 6 -11.15 -37.42 23.10
N TYR A 7 -11.66 -38.38 22.34
CA TYR A 7 -11.94 -38.24 20.90
C TYR A 7 -13.02 -37.22 20.55
N PRO A 8 -14.19 -37.15 21.24
CA PRO A 8 -15.24 -36.20 20.87
C PRO A 8 -14.85 -34.74 21.16
N ILE A 9 -14.14 -34.48 22.27
CA ILE A 9 -13.74 -33.12 22.66
C ILE A 9 -12.78 -32.52 21.63
N ARG A 10 -11.79 -33.30 21.15
CA ARG A 10 -10.85 -32.84 20.13
C ARG A 10 -11.55 -32.45 18.83
N GLN A 11 -12.49 -33.28 18.37
CA GLN A 11 -13.23 -33.01 17.14
C GLN A 11 -14.09 -31.75 17.27
N ILE A 12 -14.78 -31.58 18.41
CA ILE A 12 -15.56 -30.38 18.71
C ILE A 12 -14.67 -29.13 18.70
N LEU A 13 -13.49 -29.17 19.34
CA LEU A 13 -12.56 -28.05 19.36
C LEU A 13 -12.06 -27.68 17.96
N VAL A 14 -11.72 -28.67 17.13
CA VAL A 14 -11.28 -28.40 15.75
C VAL A 14 -12.42 -27.80 14.93
N VAL A 15 -13.65 -28.32 15.04
CA VAL A 15 -14.82 -27.76 14.35
C VAL A 15 -15.09 -26.32 14.79
N LEU A 16 -14.97 -26.04 16.10
CA LEU A 16 -15.16 -24.70 16.67
C LEU A 16 -14.13 -23.68 16.16
N VAL A 17 -12.94 -24.12 15.74
CA VAL A 17 -11.91 -23.26 15.13
C VAL A 17 -12.07 -23.18 13.61
N VAL A 18 -12.34 -24.30 12.95
CA VAL A 18 -12.40 -24.39 11.48
C VAL A 18 -13.63 -23.66 10.93
N LEU A 19 -14.79 -23.73 11.59
CA LEU A 19 -16.01 -23.06 11.10
C LEU A 19 -15.87 -21.53 11.05
N PRO A 20 -15.43 -20.84 12.12
CA PRO A 20 -15.12 -19.41 12.04
C PRO A 20 -14.03 -19.08 11.01
N ALA A 21 -13.02 -19.94 10.87
CA ALA A 21 -11.95 -19.72 9.89
C ALA A 21 -12.45 -19.80 8.45
N LEU A 22 -13.34 -20.75 8.13
CA LEU A 22 -14.00 -20.85 6.83
C LEU A 22 -14.96 -19.69 6.57
N TYR A 23 -15.66 -19.21 7.60
CA TYR A 23 -16.50 -18.01 7.48
C TYR A 23 -15.66 -16.77 7.18
N LEU A 24 -14.51 -16.61 7.85
CA LEU A 24 -13.56 -15.54 7.56
C LEU A 24 -12.99 -15.64 6.15
N ASP A 25 -12.64 -16.85 5.70
CA ASP A 25 -12.18 -17.12 4.34
C ASP A 25 -13.21 -16.72 3.27
N PHE A 26 -14.49 -17.05 3.52
CA PHE A 26 -15.61 -16.65 2.67
C PHE A 26 -15.76 -15.12 2.59
N ILE A 27 -15.60 -14.40 3.70
CA ILE A 27 -15.59 -12.93 3.70
C ILE A 27 -14.43 -12.42 2.83
N ILE A 28 -13.22 -12.97 2.98
CA ILE A 28 -12.04 -12.55 2.20
C ILE A 28 -12.27 -12.79 0.70
N TYR A 29 -12.85 -13.93 0.32
CA TYR A 29 -13.20 -14.19 -1.07
C TYR A 29 -14.14 -13.11 -1.65
N HIS A 30 -15.16 -12.70 -0.89
CA HIS A 30 -16.07 -11.63 -1.30
C HIS A 30 -15.43 -10.23 -1.38
N THR A 31 -14.27 -10.00 -0.75
CA THR A 31 -13.50 -8.76 -0.94
C THR A 31 -12.74 -8.70 -2.27
N GLY A 32 -12.78 -9.77 -3.09
CA GLY A 32 -12.06 -9.86 -4.36
C GLY A 32 -10.63 -10.40 -4.24
N ASN A 33 -10.16 -10.74 -3.03
CA ASN A 33 -8.82 -11.26 -2.77
C ASN A 33 -8.76 -12.79 -2.93
N VAL A 34 -9.08 -13.30 -4.13
CA VAL A 34 -9.23 -14.74 -4.40
C VAL A 34 -7.99 -15.56 -4.04
N TRP A 35 -6.79 -15.05 -4.32
CA TRP A 35 -5.54 -15.76 -4.03
C TRP A 35 -5.25 -15.91 -2.53
N VAL A 36 -5.62 -14.91 -1.73
CA VAL A 36 -5.46 -14.96 -0.27
C VAL A 36 -6.44 -15.97 0.31
N ALA A 37 -7.70 -15.94 -0.14
CA ALA A 37 -8.70 -16.91 0.26
C ALA A 37 -8.27 -18.35 -0.10
N LEU A 38 -7.78 -18.58 -1.32
CA LEU A 38 -7.28 -19.90 -1.72
C LEU A 38 -6.14 -20.39 -0.82
N ALA A 39 -5.17 -19.53 -0.52
CA ALA A 39 -4.05 -19.89 0.37
C ALA A 39 -4.54 -20.22 1.79
N MET A 40 -5.46 -19.41 2.32
CA MET A 40 -6.04 -19.60 3.64
C MET A 40 -6.88 -20.89 3.71
N LEU A 41 -7.69 -21.18 2.70
CA LEU A 41 -8.43 -22.43 2.57
C LEU A 41 -7.52 -23.66 2.58
N VAL A 42 -6.39 -23.62 1.87
CA VAL A 42 -5.38 -24.70 1.87
C VAL A 42 -4.81 -24.89 3.27
N VAL A 43 -4.47 -23.81 3.98
CA VAL A 43 -3.95 -23.87 5.35
C VAL A 43 -4.99 -24.42 6.33
N ILE A 44 -6.25 -23.97 6.23
CA ILE A 44 -7.36 -24.47 7.05
C ILE A 44 -7.60 -25.95 6.79
N GLY A 45 -7.62 -26.38 5.52
CA GLY A 45 -7.80 -27.77 5.13
C GLY A 45 -6.68 -28.68 5.63
N LEU A 46 -5.42 -28.24 5.48
CA LEU A 46 -4.25 -28.94 6.02
C LEU A 46 -4.31 -29.03 7.56
N GLY A 47 -4.68 -27.94 8.23
CA GLY A 47 -4.85 -27.93 9.69
C GLY A 47 -5.94 -28.91 10.13
N ALA A 48 -7.12 -28.84 9.51
CA ALA A 48 -8.21 -29.77 9.79
C ALA A 48 -7.77 -31.22 9.57
N PHE A 49 -7.09 -31.52 8.46
CA PHE A 49 -6.53 -32.85 8.20
C PHE A 49 -5.56 -33.31 9.29
N VAL A 50 -4.60 -32.46 9.69
CA VAL A 50 -3.58 -32.80 10.70
C VAL A 50 -4.20 -33.08 12.09
N TYR A 51 -5.20 -32.30 12.49
CA TYR A 51 -5.81 -32.42 13.83
C TYR A 51 -6.97 -33.43 13.90
N LEU A 52 -7.67 -33.70 12.79
CA LEU A 52 -8.76 -34.68 12.75
C LEU A 52 -8.28 -36.09 12.41
N SER A 53 -7.32 -36.24 11.49
CA SER A 53 -6.86 -37.56 11.04
C SER A 53 -5.96 -38.26 12.07
N GLY A 54 -6.02 -39.60 12.11
CA GLY A 54 -5.10 -40.42 12.89
C GLY A 54 -3.68 -40.42 12.31
N ALA A 55 -3.56 -40.41 10.98
CA ALA A 55 -2.28 -40.33 10.25
C ALA A 55 -1.54 -39.00 10.50
N GLY A 56 -2.28 -37.93 10.81
CA GLY A 56 -1.77 -36.60 11.10
C GLY A 56 -1.06 -36.45 12.45
N TYR A 57 -1.05 -37.46 13.33
CA TYR A 57 -0.61 -37.33 14.72
C TYR A 57 0.80 -36.72 14.86
N THR A 58 1.79 -37.24 14.12
CA THR A 58 3.17 -36.73 14.12
C THR A 58 3.24 -35.28 13.64
N TYR A 59 2.41 -34.92 12.66
CA TYR A 59 2.40 -33.59 12.08
C TYR A 59 1.81 -32.53 13.01
N ARG A 60 1.05 -32.89 14.04
CA ARG A 60 0.47 -31.91 14.99
C ARG A 60 1.52 -31.08 15.72
N TYR A 61 2.71 -31.67 15.95
CA TYR A 61 3.84 -30.98 16.59
C TYR A 61 4.61 -30.09 15.61
N LEU A 62 4.64 -30.50 14.34
CA LEU A 62 5.37 -29.77 13.29
C LEU A 62 4.53 -28.67 12.66
N PHE A 63 3.20 -28.85 12.59
CA PHE A 63 2.28 -28.00 11.85
C PHE A 63 2.33 -26.52 12.29
N PRO A 64 2.30 -26.16 13.58
CA PRO A 64 2.44 -24.76 13.99
C PRO A 64 3.76 -24.13 13.53
N GLY A 65 4.87 -24.90 13.60
CA GLY A 65 6.19 -24.45 13.15
C GLY A 65 6.25 -24.28 11.64
N PHE A 66 5.75 -25.23 10.86
CA PHE A 66 5.68 -25.14 9.41
C PHE A 66 4.74 -24.05 8.92
N LEU A 67 3.63 -23.82 9.60
CA LEU A 67 2.73 -22.72 9.29
C LEU A 67 3.42 -21.37 9.51
N GLY A 68 4.11 -21.20 10.64
CA GLY A 68 4.92 -20.01 10.90
C GLY A 68 6.04 -19.83 9.87
N PHE A 69 6.79 -20.88 9.56
CA PHE A 69 7.84 -20.85 8.55
C PHE A 69 7.27 -20.53 7.15
N GLY A 70 6.15 -21.13 6.79
CA GLY A 70 5.45 -20.87 5.53
C GLY A 70 5.02 -19.41 5.40
N LEU A 71 4.38 -18.87 6.44
CA LEU A 71 3.82 -17.51 6.44
C LEU A 71 4.89 -16.42 6.54
N PHE A 72 5.91 -16.62 7.38
CA PHE A 72 6.89 -15.57 7.69
C PHE A 72 8.21 -15.71 6.93
N VAL A 73 8.49 -16.87 6.33
CA VAL A 73 9.73 -17.11 5.58
C VAL A 73 9.45 -17.44 4.12
N ILE A 74 8.70 -18.51 3.83
CA ILE A 74 8.47 -18.95 2.44
C ILE A 74 7.65 -17.91 1.68
N PHE A 75 6.55 -17.43 2.24
CA PHE A 75 5.65 -16.50 1.56
C PHE A 75 6.36 -15.19 1.14
N PRO A 76 7.10 -14.49 2.03
CA PRO A 76 7.88 -13.32 1.60
C PRO A 76 8.92 -13.64 0.53
N ILE A 77 9.59 -14.79 0.59
CA ILE A 77 10.58 -15.20 -0.43
C ILE A 77 9.90 -15.39 -1.77
N VAL A 78 8.81 -16.16 -1.84
CA VAL A 78 8.06 -16.40 -3.08
C VAL A 78 7.51 -15.09 -3.63
N TYR A 79 7.02 -14.19 -2.78
CA TYR A 79 6.56 -12.87 -3.20
C TYR A 79 7.68 -12.00 -3.75
N MET A 80 8.86 -12.01 -3.14
CA MET A 80 10.04 -11.29 -3.66
C MET A 80 10.51 -11.86 -5.00
N VAL A 81 10.48 -13.19 -5.16
CA VAL A 81 10.74 -13.86 -6.43
C VAL A 81 9.69 -13.48 -7.47
N TYR A 82 8.41 -13.42 -7.11
CA TYR A 82 7.38 -12.92 -8.04
C TYR A 82 7.67 -11.48 -8.47
N LEU A 83 7.98 -10.59 -7.52
CA LEU A 83 8.29 -9.20 -7.81
C LEU A 83 9.51 -9.03 -8.73
N SER A 84 10.51 -9.92 -8.65
CA SER A 84 11.68 -9.83 -9.53
C SER A 84 11.38 -10.13 -11.01
N PHE A 85 10.25 -10.76 -11.33
CA PHE A 85 9.75 -10.90 -12.71
C PHE A 85 8.80 -9.76 -13.14
N THR A 86 8.69 -8.69 -12.34
CA THR A 86 7.82 -7.54 -12.64
C THR A 86 8.60 -6.25 -12.75
N LYS A 87 8.03 -5.24 -13.43
CA LYS A 87 8.51 -3.85 -13.41
C LYS A 87 8.04 -3.15 -12.14
N TYR A 88 8.38 -3.68 -10.98
CA TYR A 88 8.06 -3.02 -9.71
C TYR A 88 9.11 -1.96 -9.41
N SER A 89 8.72 -0.68 -9.47
CA SER A 89 9.60 0.46 -9.19
C SER A 89 8.82 1.66 -8.66
N SER A 90 9.52 2.73 -8.28
CA SER A 90 8.88 4.01 -7.93
C SER A 90 8.06 4.61 -9.07
N GLN A 91 8.38 4.26 -10.32
CA GLN A 91 7.68 4.71 -11.53
C GLN A 91 6.45 3.86 -11.84
N ASN A 92 6.46 2.58 -11.46
CA ASN A 92 5.45 1.57 -11.77
C ASN A 92 4.98 0.89 -10.47
N LEU A 93 4.38 1.68 -9.57
CA LEU A 93 4.04 1.23 -8.22
C LEU A 93 2.59 0.73 -8.12
N LEU A 94 1.69 1.25 -8.96
CA LEU A 94 0.25 0.99 -8.85
C LEU A 94 -0.17 -0.29 -9.58
N SER A 95 -1.33 -0.84 -9.26
CA SER A 95 -1.97 -1.82 -10.13
C SER A 95 -2.55 -1.13 -11.37
N PHE A 96 -2.82 -1.91 -12.42
CA PHE A 96 -3.47 -1.42 -13.63
C PHE A 96 -4.79 -0.70 -13.30
N ASP A 97 -5.67 -1.34 -12.53
CA ASP A 97 -6.98 -0.80 -12.17
C ASP A 97 -6.86 0.51 -11.37
N ARG A 98 -5.83 0.62 -10.51
CA ARG A 98 -5.59 1.85 -9.75
C ARG A 98 -5.04 2.97 -10.63
N SER A 99 -4.17 2.67 -11.58
CA SER A 99 -3.68 3.65 -12.55
C SER A 99 -4.82 4.13 -13.45
N LEU A 100 -5.67 3.22 -13.93
CA LEU A 100 -6.87 3.52 -14.69
C LEU A 100 -7.85 4.39 -13.88
N ALA A 101 -8.16 4.00 -12.64
CA ALA A 101 -9.05 4.77 -11.77
C ALA A 101 -8.53 6.19 -11.49
N LEU A 102 -7.21 6.40 -11.40
CA LEU A 102 -6.64 7.73 -11.25
C LEU A 102 -6.86 8.59 -12.50
N LEU A 103 -6.69 8.02 -13.70
CA LEU A 103 -6.99 8.72 -14.95
C LEU A 103 -8.48 9.03 -15.08
N GLU A 104 -9.37 8.09 -14.74
CA GLU A 104 -10.83 8.33 -14.76
C GLU A 104 -11.27 9.45 -13.80
N GLN A 105 -10.49 9.69 -12.75
CA GLN A 105 -10.73 10.76 -11.77
C GLN A 105 -10.20 12.12 -12.24
N GLU A 106 -9.34 12.18 -13.25
CA GLU A 106 -8.86 13.46 -13.77
C GLU A 106 -10.00 14.21 -14.47
N SER A 107 -10.10 15.50 -14.17
CA SER A 107 -11.11 16.39 -14.76
C SER A 107 -10.48 17.73 -15.12
N TYR A 108 -11.04 18.40 -16.13
CA TYR A 108 -10.60 19.72 -16.57
C TYR A 108 -11.76 20.71 -16.51
N ALA A 109 -11.44 22.00 -16.38
CA ALA A 109 -12.44 23.06 -16.39
C ALA A 109 -12.92 23.30 -17.83
N LEU A 110 -14.25 23.37 -18.03
CA LEU A 110 -14.86 23.62 -19.34
C LEU A 110 -14.72 25.08 -19.80
N GLY A 111 -14.19 25.97 -18.95
CA GLY A 111 -14.04 27.41 -19.27
C GLY A 111 -15.36 28.19 -19.36
N ASN A 112 -16.48 27.58 -18.94
CA ASN A 112 -17.78 28.24 -18.86
C ASN A 112 -17.80 29.30 -17.74
N ALA A 113 -18.81 30.18 -17.77
CA ALA A 113 -18.99 31.21 -16.75
C ALA A 113 -18.99 30.60 -15.34
N PRO A 114 -18.14 31.10 -14.42
CA PRO A 114 -18.02 30.53 -13.09
C PRO A 114 -19.29 30.81 -12.26
N TYR A 115 -19.48 29.96 -11.27
CA TYR A 115 -20.53 30.05 -10.27
C TYR A 115 -19.95 30.61 -8.98
N LYS A 116 -20.60 31.65 -8.43
CA LYS A 116 -20.36 32.07 -7.06
C LYS A 116 -21.00 31.05 -6.13
N TYR A 117 -20.31 30.72 -5.05
CA TYR A 117 -20.85 29.79 -4.07
C TYR A 117 -21.08 30.42 -2.71
N LYS A 118 -22.08 29.90 -2.00
CA LYS A 118 -22.30 30.14 -0.57
C LYS A 118 -22.46 28.78 0.11
N LEU A 119 -21.85 28.62 1.28
CA LEU A 119 -21.98 27.41 2.07
C LEU A 119 -22.86 27.72 3.28
N TYR A 120 -23.87 26.89 3.54
CA TYR A 120 -24.78 27.05 4.67
C TYR A 120 -24.54 25.88 5.62
N ALA A 121 -24.27 26.14 6.91
CA ALA A 121 -24.17 25.08 7.90
C ALA A 121 -25.56 24.75 8.45
N GLN A 122 -25.83 23.45 8.61
CA GLN A 122 -26.97 22.94 9.36
C GLN A 122 -26.58 22.55 10.79
N GLU A 123 -27.60 22.37 11.64
CA GLU A 123 -27.44 22.08 13.07
C GLU A 123 -26.73 20.74 13.35
N ASP A 124 -26.81 19.78 12.42
CA ASP A 124 -26.22 18.43 12.55
C ASP A 124 -24.77 18.31 12.05
N GLY A 125 -24.10 19.42 11.75
CA GLY A 125 -22.72 19.39 11.21
C GLY A 125 -22.63 19.06 9.71
N GLU A 126 -23.78 19.03 9.04
CA GLU A 126 -23.91 18.96 7.58
C GLU A 126 -23.86 20.36 6.95
N TYR A 127 -23.53 20.39 5.66
CA TYR A 127 -23.42 21.61 4.89
C TYR A 127 -24.27 21.53 3.62
N ILE A 128 -24.78 22.68 3.19
CA ILE A 128 -25.49 22.85 1.93
C ILE A 128 -24.71 23.82 1.06
N LEU A 129 -24.44 23.40 -0.18
CA LEU A 129 -23.78 24.21 -1.19
C LEU A 129 -24.82 24.91 -2.05
N TYR A 130 -24.78 26.24 -2.09
CA TYR A 130 -25.53 27.06 -3.02
C TYR A 130 -24.61 27.58 -4.11
N LEU A 131 -25.06 27.51 -5.37
CA LEU A 131 -24.34 27.99 -6.54
C LEU A 131 -25.22 28.96 -7.34
N GLU A 132 -24.62 30.08 -7.77
CA GLU A 132 -25.25 31.09 -8.60
C GLU A 132 -24.35 31.43 -9.79
N SER A 133 -24.88 31.31 -11.00
CA SER A 133 -24.14 31.59 -12.23
C SER A 133 -23.83 33.09 -12.35
N GLU A 134 -22.56 33.45 -12.63
CA GLU A 134 -22.20 34.85 -12.90
C GLU A 134 -22.74 35.35 -14.25
N ALA A 135 -22.98 34.46 -15.22
CA ALA A 135 -23.49 34.85 -16.54
C ALA A 135 -25.02 34.98 -16.58
N ASP A 136 -25.73 34.26 -15.72
CA ASP A 136 -27.20 34.27 -15.68
C ASP A 136 -27.69 34.13 -14.23
N PRO A 137 -27.99 35.23 -13.54
CA PRO A 137 -28.42 35.22 -12.15
C PRO A 137 -29.73 34.45 -11.87
N THR A 138 -30.47 34.06 -12.92
CA THR A 138 -31.67 33.22 -12.80
C THR A 138 -31.34 31.74 -12.61
N LYS A 139 -30.12 31.31 -12.96
CA LYS A 139 -29.65 29.94 -12.81
C LYS A 139 -28.99 29.73 -11.46
N ARG A 140 -29.77 29.20 -10.52
CA ARG A 140 -29.37 28.91 -9.14
C ARG A 140 -29.52 27.43 -8.85
N PHE A 141 -28.58 26.87 -8.12
CA PHE A 141 -28.56 25.46 -7.77
C PHE A 141 -28.22 25.26 -6.29
N VAL A 142 -28.76 24.20 -5.71
CA VAL A 142 -28.48 23.82 -4.33
C VAL A 142 -28.15 22.33 -4.24
N SER A 143 -27.22 21.95 -3.35
CA SER A 143 -26.94 20.54 -3.07
C SER A 143 -27.91 19.98 -2.03
N ALA A 144 -28.02 18.65 -1.98
CA ALA A 144 -28.45 17.97 -0.76
C ALA A 144 -27.46 18.25 0.39
N PRO A 145 -27.87 18.11 1.66
CA PRO A 145 -26.97 18.17 2.80
C PRO A 145 -25.83 17.15 2.66
N PHE A 146 -24.60 17.58 2.96
CA PHE A 146 -23.42 16.71 2.91
C PHE A 146 -22.44 17.01 4.06
N GLU A 147 -21.73 15.97 4.51
CA GLU A 147 -20.74 16.11 5.56
C GLU A 147 -19.37 16.57 5.04
N LEU A 148 -18.76 17.50 5.78
CA LEU A 148 -17.36 17.91 5.62
C LEU A 148 -16.57 17.60 6.90
N LYS A 149 -15.59 16.71 6.78
CA LYS A 149 -14.65 16.42 7.87
C LYS A 149 -13.45 17.36 7.76
N ALA A 150 -13.37 18.32 8.68
CA ALA A 150 -12.31 19.33 8.69
C ALA A 150 -10.91 18.68 8.70
N GLY A 151 -10.03 19.14 7.80
CA GLY A 151 -8.64 18.69 7.74
C GLY A 151 -8.40 17.31 7.12
N GLN A 152 -9.43 16.60 6.67
CA GLN A 152 -9.27 15.38 5.87
C GLN A 152 -9.25 15.74 4.39
N GLN A 153 -8.18 15.34 3.71
CA GLN A 153 -8.12 15.41 2.25
C GLN A 153 -8.76 14.15 1.66
N PRO A 154 -9.82 14.28 0.84
CA PRO A 154 -10.42 13.14 0.16
C PRO A 154 -9.37 12.45 -0.72
N LEU A 155 -9.37 11.12 -0.69
CA LEU A 155 -8.57 10.29 -1.60
C LEU A 155 -9.22 10.34 -3.00
N GLY A 156 -8.93 11.41 -3.74
CA GLY A 156 -9.50 11.66 -5.06
C GLY A 156 -10.81 12.46 -5.03
N PRO A 157 -11.34 12.82 -6.22
CA PRO A 157 -12.60 13.50 -6.34
C PRO A 157 -13.75 12.58 -5.91
N GLN A 158 -14.52 13.02 -4.91
CA GLN A 158 -15.70 12.31 -4.43
C GLN A 158 -16.95 13.02 -4.93
N GLU A 159 -17.88 12.26 -5.52
CA GLU A 159 -19.21 12.77 -5.84
C GLU A 159 -19.95 13.08 -4.53
N ALA A 160 -20.31 14.35 -4.36
CA ALA A 160 -20.95 14.89 -3.18
C ALA A 160 -22.49 14.85 -3.26
N GLY A 161 -23.02 14.40 -4.39
CA GLY A 161 -24.45 14.39 -4.70
C GLY A 161 -24.80 15.23 -5.93
N LYS A 162 -26.06 15.13 -6.34
CA LYS A 162 -26.62 15.92 -7.44
C LYS A 162 -27.11 17.27 -6.94
N LEU A 163 -26.94 18.30 -7.76
CA LEU A 163 -27.45 19.65 -7.57
C LEU A 163 -28.87 19.74 -8.11
N THR A 164 -29.74 20.40 -7.35
CA THR A 164 -31.13 20.63 -7.72
C THR A 164 -31.31 22.09 -8.13
N PRO A 165 -31.99 22.39 -9.26
CA PRO A 165 -32.28 23.77 -9.63
C PRO A 165 -33.23 24.42 -8.63
N LEU A 166 -32.93 25.65 -8.24
CA LEU A 166 -33.73 26.42 -7.29
C LEU A 166 -34.71 27.31 -8.05
N ALA A 167 -36.00 27.24 -7.74
CA ALA A 167 -37.00 28.05 -8.40
C ALA A 167 -36.83 29.55 -8.07
N PRO A 168 -37.22 30.47 -8.99
CA PRO A 168 -37.15 31.91 -8.71
C PRO A 168 -37.93 32.28 -7.45
N GLY A 169 -37.26 32.88 -6.46
CA GLY A 169 -37.87 33.31 -5.19
C GLY A 169 -37.82 32.28 -4.05
N GLN A 170 -37.30 31.07 -4.30
CA GLN A 170 -37.06 30.09 -3.24
C GLN A 170 -35.71 30.40 -2.57
N GLU A 171 -35.71 30.66 -1.27
CA GLU A 171 -34.50 30.92 -0.48
C GLU A 171 -34.02 29.65 0.22
N VAL A 172 -32.70 29.50 0.31
CA VAL A 172 -32.07 28.44 1.11
C VAL A 172 -32.18 28.84 2.58
N LEU A 173 -32.82 28.00 3.38
CA LEU A 173 -32.98 28.21 4.82
C LEU A 173 -31.61 28.15 5.51
N GLY A 174 -31.24 29.21 6.23
CA GLY A 174 -30.02 29.29 7.05
C GLY A 174 -29.18 30.55 6.80
N LYS A 175 -28.19 30.79 7.65
CA LYS A 175 -27.21 31.87 7.45
C LYS A 175 -26.00 31.34 6.65
N PRO A 176 -25.58 32.00 5.57
CA PRO A 176 -24.39 31.59 4.84
C PRO A 176 -23.14 31.78 5.72
N LEU A 177 -22.20 30.84 5.63
CA LEU A 177 -20.90 30.95 6.28
C LEU A 177 -20.08 32.04 5.60
N GLU A 178 -19.51 32.90 6.44
CA GLU A 178 -18.55 33.89 5.99
C GLU A 178 -17.26 33.22 5.50
N PHE A 179 -16.60 33.81 4.50
CA PHE A 179 -15.35 33.27 3.94
C PHE A 179 -14.26 33.03 5.02
N ALA A 180 -14.21 33.91 6.03
CA ALA A 180 -13.31 33.77 7.17
C ALA A 180 -13.60 32.52 8.01
N GLN A 181 -14.88 32.14 8.16
CA GLN A 181 -15.29 30.93 8.88
C GLN A 181 -14.94 29.66 8.10
N VAL A 182 -15.20 29.65 6.78
CA VAL A 182 -14.84 28.53 5.88
C VAL A 182 -13.33 28.26 5.93
N THR A 183 -12.53 29.32 5.92
CA THR A 183 -11.06 29.23 5.99
C THR A 183 -10.59 28.80 7.38
N ARG A 184 -11.11 29.42 8.46
CA ARG A 184 -10.75 29.10 9.85
C ARG A 184 -11.07 27.65 10.22
N GLN A 185 -12.20 27.14 9.75
CA GLN A 185 -12.63 25.76 9.99
C GLN A 185 -11.97 24.73 9.03
N ARG A 186 -11.02 25.17 8.18
CA ARG A 186 -10.30 24.32 7.21
C ARG A 186 -11.23 23.51 6.30
N LEU A 187 -12.42 24.04 6.01
CA LEU A 187 -13.42 23.37 5.18
C LEU A 187 -13.05 23.42 3.68
N PHE A 188 -12.11 24.28 3.29
CA PHE A 188 -11.63 24.37 1.91
C PHE A 188 -10.99 23.08 1.39
N ILE A 189 -10.22 22.39 2.24
CA ILE A 189 -9.51 21.15 1.87
C ILE A 189 -10.49 20.04 1.47
N PRO A 190 -11.47 19.67 2.31
CA PRO A 190 -12.46 18.67 1.93
C PRO A 190 -13.38 19.15 0.79
N MET A 191 -13.68 20.44 0.70
CA MET A 191 -14.49 21.00 -0.40
C MET A 191 -13.81 20.88 -1.77
N ARG A 192 -12.49 21.13 -1.86
CA ARG A 192 -11.75 21.02 -3.13
C ARG A 192 -11.74 19.59 -3.70
N GLY A 193 -11.79 18.59 -2.83
CA GLY A 193 -11.88 17.18 -3.23
C GLY A 193 -13.30 16.70 -3.52
N ARG A 194 -14.32 17.55 -3.40
CA ARG A 194 -15.71 17.21 -3.70
C ARG A 194 -16.10 17.73 -5.08
N GLN A 195 -16.77 16.89 -5.86
CA GLN A 195 -17.40 17.27 -7.12
C GLN A 195 -18.91 17.05 -7.00
N PHE A 196 -19.70 17.95 -7.56
CA PHE A 196 -21.16 17.86 -7.58
C PHE A 196 -21.61 17.66 -9.02
N ALA A 197 -22.69 16.91 -9.25
CA ALA A 197 -23.23 16.75 -10.60
C ALA A 197 -24.46 17.65 -10.78
N PHE A 198 -24.51 18.40 -11.87
CA PHE A 198 -25.74 19.06 -12.31
C PHE A 198 -26.79 18.01 -12.79
N PRO A 199 -28.06 18.39 -13.01
CA PRO A 199 -29.09 17.48 -13.52
C PRO A 199 -28.78 16.86 -14.89
N ASP A 200 -27.89 17.47 -15.67
CA ASP A 200 -27.38 17.01 -16.98
C ASP A 200 -26.12 16.13 -16.86
N ASP A 201 -25.77 15.70 -15.63
CA ASP A 201 -24.56 14.97 -15.26
C ASP A 201 -23.24 15.71 -15.55
N THR A 202 -23.30 17.02 -15.84
CA THR A 202 -22.11 17.87 -15.88
C THR A 202 -21.55 18.03 -14.47
N LEU A 203 -20.27 17.73 -14.28
CA LEU A 203 -19.62 17.86 -12.97
C LEU A 203 -19.29 19.32 -12.68
N VAL A 204 -19.29 19.69 -11.41
CA VAL A 204 -18.95 21.02 -10.90
C VAL A 204 -17.99 20.83 -9.76
N GLY A 205 -16.87 21.55 -9.83
CA GLY A 205 -15.87 21.52 -8.79
C GLY A 205 -15.34 22.91 -8.52
N MET A 206 -14.64 23.03 -7.41
CA MET A 206 -14.00 24.26 -7.00
C MET A 206 -12.85 24.59 -7.99
N GLU A 207 -12.92 25.74 -8.65
CA GLU A 207 -11.85 26.25 -9.54
C GLU A 207 -10.86 27.12 -8.75
N GLY A 208 -11.37 27.88 -7.79
CA GLY A 208 -10.59 28.69 -6.86
C GLY A 208 -11.33 28.89 -5.54
N LEU A 209 -10.75 29.67 -4.62
CA LEU A 209 -11.27 29.84 -3.25
C LEU A 209 -12.71 30.40 -3.17
N GLN A 210 -13.21 31.04 -4.22
CA GLN A 210 -14.50 31.73 -4.23
C GLN A 210 -15.42 31.30 -5.38
N LYS A 211 -14.93 30.46 -6.29
CA LYS A 211 -15.61 30.15 -7.56
C LYS A 211 -15.64 28.66 -7.81
N PHE A 212 -16.81 28.21 -8.25
CA PHE A 212 -17.03 26.89 -8.81
C PHE A 212 -17.11 27.01 -10.32
N ALA A 213 -16.61 26.00 -11.02
CA ALA A 213 -16.74 25.94 -12.47
C ALA A 213 -17.20 24.55 -12.88
N SER A 214 -17.90 24.50 -14.01
CA SER A 214 -18.22 23.24 -14.66
C SER A 214 -16.93 22.54 -15.06
N ARG A 215 -16.84 21.26 -14.74
CA ARG A 215 -15.74 20.37 -15.08
C ARG A 215 -16.28 19.22 -15.91
N ALA A 216 -15.50 18.78 -16.88
CA ALA A 216 -15.73 17.53 -17.57
C ALA A 216 -14.64 16.52 -17.18
N ARG A 217 -14.96 15.23 -17.25
CA ARG A 217 -13.96 14.17 -17.09
C ARG A 217 -12.94 14.32 -18.22
N LEU A 218 -11.66 14.34 -17.86
CA LEU A 218 -10.58 14.51 -18.84
C LEU A 218 -10.47 13.28 -19.73
N TRP A 219 -10.63 12.09 -19.15
CA TRP A 219 -10.53 10.83 -19.86
C TRP A 219 -11.88 10.13 -19.94
N LYS A 220 -12.20 9.61 -21.13
CA LYS A 220 -13.34 8.73 -21.37
C LYS A 220 -12.85 7.34 -21.73
N LEU A 221 -13.26 6.33 -20.96
CA LEU A 221 -13.00 4.94 -21.30
C LEU A 221 -13.88 4.51 -22.48
N ASN A 222 -13.23 4.07 -23.54
CA ASN A 222 -13.88 3.52 -24.72
C ASN A 222 -14.13 2.00 -24.52
N PRO A 223 -15.09 1.41 -25.26
CA PRO A 223 -15.39 -0.02 -25.16
C PRO A 223 -14.23 -0.96 -25.51
N ASP A 224 -13.24 -0.47 -26.25
CA ASP A 224 -12.03 -1.21 -26.64
C ASP A 224 -10.92 -1.18 -25.55
N GLY A 225 -11.16 -0.49 -24.42
CA GLY A 225 -10.20 -0.34 -23.33
C GLY A 225 -9.21 0.83 -23.51
N THR A 226 -9.34 1.61 -24.57
CA THR A 226 -8.56 2.86 -24.75
C THR A 226 -9.21 4.02 -24.01
N LEU A 227 -8.42 5.05 -23.68
CA LEU A 227 -8.92 6.28 -23.07
C LEU A 227 -8.80 7.43 -24.07
N THR A 228 -9.91 8.12 -24.33
CA THR A 228 -9.91 9.36 -25.13
C THR A 228 -9.84 10.56 -24.21
N ASN A 229 -8.87 11.44 -24.45
CA ASN A 229 -8.80 12.75 -23.83
C ASN A 229 -9.91 13.65 -24.40
N GLN A 230 -10.81 14.12 -23.56
CA GLN A 230 -11.94 14.95 -23.98
C GLN A 230 -11.56 16.41 -24.28
N GLN A 231 -10.37 16.86 -23.89
CA GLN A 231 -9.90 18.24 -24.10
C GLN A 231 -9.17 18.40 -25.44
N ASP A 232 -8.29 17.46 -25.80
CA ASP A 232 -7.48 17.53 -27.02
C ASP A 232 -7.76 16.41 -28.04
N GLY A 233 -8.66 15.48 -27.70
CA GLY A 233 -9.07 14.37 -28.58
C GLY A 233 -8.03 13.24 -28.70
N LYS A 234 -6.89 13.31 -28.01
CA LYS A 234 -5.87 12.26 -28.10
C LYS A 234 -6.34 10.96 -27.45
N ILE A 235 -6.02 9.84 -28.09
CA ILE A 235 -6.32 8.51 -27.58
C ILE A 235 -5.05 7.93 -26.96
N VAL A 236 -5.19 7.35 -25.77
CA VAL A 236 -4.13 6.57 -25.11
C VAL A 236 -4.58 5.13 -24.91
N HIS A 237 -3.63 4.21 -25.02
CA HIS A 237 -3.86 2.79 -24.82
C HIS A 237 -2.88 2.26 -23.76
N PRO A 238 -3.25 1.18 -23.06
CA PRO A 238 -2.35 0.58 -22.09
C PRO A 238 -1.23 -0.22 -22.78
N ASP A 239 0.01 0.13 -22.47
CA ASP A 239 1.20 -0.62 -22.89
C ASP A 239 1.73 -1.42 -21.70
N PHE A 240 1.48 -2.73 -21.72
CA PHE A 240 1.96 -3.67 -20.71
C PHE A 240 3.45 -3.99 -20.82
N SER A 241 4.14 -3.63 -21.89
CA SER A 241 5.60 -3.77 -21.96
C SER A 241 6.30 -2.64 -21.18
N LEU A 242 5.73 -1.43 -21.23
CA LEU A 242 6.25 -0.25 -20.52
C LEU A 242 5.64 -0.10 -19.11
N GLY A 243 4.43 -0.60 -18.90
CA GLY A 243 3.65 -0.40 -17.66
C GLY A 243 3.04 1.01 -17.59
N TYR A 244 2.62 1.57 -18.72
CA TYR A 244 2.08 2.92 -18.82
C TYR A 244 0.90 2.97 -19.79
N PHE A 245 0.04 3.98 -19.62
CA PHE A 245 -0.81 4.43 -20.72
C PHE A 245 0.05 5.27 -21.67
N VAL A 246 -0.04 4.99 -22.96
CA VAL A 246 0.78 5.67 -23.98
C VAL A 246 -0.08 6.23 -25.10
N THR A 247 0.32 7.37 -25.63
CA THR A 247 -0.27 7.94 -26.85
C THR A 247 0.17 7.14 -28.08
N SER A 248 -0.44 7.37 -29.24
CA SER A 248 0.01 6.78 -30.51
C SER A 248 1.46 7.13 -30.89
N LYS A 249 2.07 8.14 -30.25
CA LYS A 249 3.48 8.53 -30.41
C LYS A 249 4.42 7.87 -29.38
N GLY A 250 3.89 7.07 -28.45
CA GLY A 250 4.66 6.44 -27.38
C GLY A 250 4.92 7.35 -26.15
N GLU A 251 4.23 8.48 -26.02
CA GLU A 251 4.38 9.36 -24.86
C GLU A 251 3.62 8.79 -23.66
N LYS A 252 4.29 8.70 -22.51
CA LYS A 252 3.73 8.15 -21.26
C LYS A 252 2.75 9.14 -20.62
N VAL A 253 1.61 8.64 -20.17
CA VAL A 253 0.55 9.42 -19.54
C VAL A 253 0.18 8.82 -18.19
N GLY A 254 -0.01 9.70 -17.20
CA GLY A 254 -0.44 9.31 -15.86
C GLY A 254 0.61 8.54 -15.05
N ALA A 255 0.14 7.92 -13.97
CA ALA A 255 0.97 7.10 -13.10
C ALA A 255 1.20 5.70 -13.70
N GLY A 256 2.44 5.22 -13.67
CA GLY A 256 2.77 3.89 -14.17
C GLY A 256 2.15 2.78 -13.32
N PHE A 257 1.81 1.68 -13.98
CA PHE A 257 1.31 0.46 -13.36
C PHE A 257 2.32 -0.68 -13.44
N ARG A 258 2.23 -1.61 -12.48
CA ARG A 258 3.03 -2.83 -12.43
C ARG A 258 2.66 -3.73 -13.58
N THR A 259 3.67 -4.26 -14.24
CA THR A 259 3.52 -5.22 -15.32
C THR A 259 4.58 -6.31 -15.24
N TYR A 260 4.32 -7.45 -15.87
CA TYR A 260 5.28 -8.54 -15.97
C TYR A 260 6.38 -8.20 -16.96
N SER A 261 7.64 -8.35 -16.55
CA SER A 261 8.84 -8.12 -17.37
C SER A 261 9.62 -9.40 -17.68
N GLY A 262 9.14 -10.55 -17.21
CA GLY A 262 9.85 -11.82 -17.39
C GLY A 262 11.28 -11.74 -16.87
N LEU A 263 12.24 -12.06 -17.73
CA LEU A 263 13.66 -12.12 -17.36
C LEU A 263 14.42 -10.81 -17.58
N GLU A 264 13.77 -9.71 -18.00
CA GLU A 264 14.45 -8.44 -18.30
C GLU A 264 15.32 -7.95 -17.13
N ASN A 265 14.82 -8.04 -15.90
CA ASN A 265 15.56 -7.60 -14.70
C ASN A 265 16.85 -8.40 -14.51
N TYR A 266 16.85 -9.70 -14.83
CA TYR A 266 18.01 -10.58 -14.69
C TYR A 266 19.01 -10.40 -15.82
N VAL A 267 18.52 -10.32 -17.06
CA VAL A 267 19.36 -10.05 -18.23
C VAL A 267 20.08 -8.72 -18.06
N ARG A 268 19.38 -7.69 -17.56
CA ARG A 268 19.98 -6.38 -17.32
C ARG A 268 21.18 -6.41 -16.37
N ILE A 269 21.18 -7.25 -15.34
CA ILE A 269 22.31 -7.36 -14.40
C ILE A 269 23.59 -7.82 -15.12
N VAL A 270 23.46 -8.69 -16.13
CA VAL A 270 24.59 -9.25 -16.86
C VAL A 270 24.92 -8.50 -18.16
N THR A 271 23.97 -7.75 -18.74
CA THR A 271 24.18 -7.02 -20.01
C THR A 271 24.46 -5.54 -19.83
N ASP A 272 24.00 -4.89 -18.76
CA ASP A 272 24.19 -3.45 -18.54
C ASP A 272 25.57 -3.18 -17.93
N PRO A 273 26.52 -2.54 -18.67
CA PRO A 273 27.88 -2.34 -18.18
C PRO A 273 27.94 -1.48 -16.91
N ARG A 274 26.91 -0.66 -16.65
CA ARG A 274 26.82 0.18 -15.45
C ARG A 274 26.53 -0.63 -14.19
N ILE A 275 25.93 -1.81 -14.34
CA ILE A 275 25.52 -2.68 -13.24
C ILE A 275 26.49 -3.85 -13.09
N GLN A 276 26.85 -4.49 -14.21
CA GLN A 276 27.62 -5.74 -14.22
C GLN A 276 28.97 -5.62 -13.51
N GLY A 277 29.76 -4.59 -13.83
CA GLY A 277 31.11 -4.40 -13.29
C GLY A 277 31.12 -4.28 -11.75
N PRO A 278 30.39 -3.32 -11.17
CA PRO A 278 30.25 -3.21 -9.72
C PRO A 278 29.64 -4.45 -9.07
N PHE A 279 28.65 -5.08 -9.71
CA PHE A 279 27.96 -6.26 -9.18
C PHE A 279 28.93 -7.41 -8.89
N PHE A 280 29.73 -7.85 -9.87
CA PHE A 280 30.64 -8.98 -9.67
C PHE A 280 31.79 -8.66 -8.71
N LYS A 281 32.27 -7.41 -8.71
CA LYS A 281 33.29 -6.96 -7.75
C LYS A 281 32.78 -7.04 -6.31
N ILE A 282 31.57 -6.52 -6.07
CA ILE A 282 30.94 -6.56 -4.75
C ILE A 282 30.63 -8.00 -4.36
N PHE A 283 30.06 -8.80 -5.27
CA PHE A 283 29.75 -10.20 -5.01
C PHE A 283 30.98 -11.00 -4.57
N LEU A 284 32.09 -10.89 -5.31
CA LEU A 284 33.33 -11.59 -4.96
C LEU A 284 33.86 -11.12 -3.61
N TRP A 285 33.87 -9.81 -3.36
CA TRP A 285 34.27 -9.27 -2.07
C TRP A 285 33.40 -9.79 -0.93
N THR A 286 32.08 -9.82 -1.09
CA THR A 286 31.14 -10.35 -0.09
C THR A 286 31.41 -11.81 0.21
N VAL A 287 31.64 -12.66 -0.81
CA VAL A 287 31.96 -14.08 -0.62
C VAL A 287 33.28 -14.25 0.14
N VAL A 288 34.34 -13.54 -0.27
CA VAL A 288 35.65 -13.58 0.39
C VAL A 288 35.55 -13.09 1.83
N PHE A 289 34.87 -11.97 2.05
CA PHE A 289 34.66 -11.39 3.38
C PHE A 289 33.90 -12.33 4.31
N SER A 290 32.79 -12.92 3.83
CA SER A 290 32.02 -13.90 4.60
C SER A 290 32.84 -15.15 4.90
N GLY A 291 33.61 -15.66 3.93
CA GLY A 291 34.50 -16.81 4.12
C GLY A 291 35.56 -16.55 5.19
N ILE A 292 36.28 -15.42 5.09
CA ILE A 292 37.30 -15.02 6.08
C ILE A 292 36.66 -14.84 7.46
N SER A 293 35.50 -14.21 7.53
CA SER A 293 34.79 -13.95 8.78
C SER A 293 34.33 -15.24 9.46
N VAL A 294 33.77 -16.19 8.71
CA VAL A 294 33.37 -17.51 9.25
C VAL A 294 34.58 -18.29 9.74
N ILE A 295 35.65 -18.36 8.94
CA ILE A 295 36.87 -19.11 9.32
C ILE A 295 37.50 -18.49 10.57
N LEU A 296 37.67 -17.16 10.62
CA LEU A 296 38.32 -16.49 11.74
C LEU A 296 37.47 -16.59 13.02
N SER A 297 36.16 -16.32 12.93
CA SER A 297 35.27 -16.41 14.10
C SER A 297 35.15 -17.84 14.62
N PHE A 298 35.10 -18.84 13.73
CA PHE A 298 35.11 -20.24 14.12
C PHE A 298 36.44 -20.64 14.78
N ALA A 299 37.58 -20.28 14.17
CA ALA A 299 38.89 -20.62 14.70
C ALA A 299 39.14 -19.99 16.08
N VAL A 300 38.87 -18.68 16.22
CA VAL A 300 38.99 -17.96 17.49
C VAL A 300 37.99 -18.49 18.51
N GLY A 301 36.72 -18.66 18.13
CA GLY A 301 35.67 -19.17 19.00
C GLY A 301 35.97 -20.58 19.53
N MET A 302 36.43 -21.48 18.65
CA MET A 302 36.84 -22.83 19.02
C MET A 302 38.06 -22.82 19.93
N LEU A 303 39.10 -22.05 19.60
CA LEU A 303 40.31 -21.95 20.41
C LEU A 303 39.99 -21.43 21.82
N LEU A 304 39.19 -20.36 21.92
CA LEU A 304 38.75 -19.84 23.22
C LEU A 304 37.88 -20.84 23.97
N ALA A 305 36.97 -21.54 23.29
CA ALA A 305 36.13 -22.56 23.93
C ALA A 305 36.96 -23.70 24.54
N VAL A 306 37.97 -24.20 23.82
CA VAL A 306 38.89 -25.24 24.31
C VAL A 306 39.69 -24.74 25.52
N ILE A 307 40.25 -23.53 25.45
CA ILE A 307 41.02 -22.94 26.56
C ILE A 307 40.15 -22.76 27.82
N LEU A 308 38.93 -22.27 27.66
CA LEU A 308 38.02 -22.03 28.79
C LEU A 308 37.50 -23.32 29.44
N GLU A 309 37.67 -24.46 28.79
CA GLU A 309 37.34 -25.78 29.34
C GLU A 309 38.52 -26.40 30.12
N TRP A 310 39.72 -25.82 30.04
CA TRP A 310 40.88 -26.32 30.78
C TRP A 310 40.66 -26.21 32.30
N LYS A 311 40.69 -27.36 32.99
CA LYS A 311 40.42 -27.48 34.44
C LYS A 311 41.35 -26.66 35.33
N GLU A 312 42.60 -26.44 34.91
CA GLU A 312 43.59 -25.67 35.67
C GLU A 312 43.43 -24.15 35.52
N LEU A 313 42.55 -23.69 34.62
CA LEU A 313 42.31 -22.27 34.41
C LEU A 313 41.59 -21.66 35.63
N ARG A 314 42.37 -20.94 36.45
CA ARG A 314 41.83 -20.16 37.57
C ARG A 314 40.87 -19.10 37.04
N PHE A 315 39.75 -18.91 37.75
CA PHE A 315 38.73 -17.90 37.42
C PHE A 315 38.01 -18.06 36.05
N ARG A 316 37.95 -19.28 35.49
CA ARG A 316 37.28 -19.57 34.20
C ARG A 316 35.87 -18.97 34.00
N ARG A 317 35.06 -18.87 35.07
CA ARG A 317 33.70 -18.30 34.98
C ARG A 317 33.72 -16.81 34.61
N GLY A 318 34.68 -16.04 35.14
CA GLY A 318 34.80 -14.62 34.82
C GLY A 318 35.17 -14.38 33.37
N TYR A 319 36.17 -15.13 32.85
CA TYR A 319 36.55 -15.07 31.44
C TYR A 319 35.39 -15.40 30.51
N ARG A 320 34.60 -16.44 30.83
CA ARG A 320 33.42 -16.83 30.04
C ARG A 320 32.38 -15.72 29.98
N THR A 321 32.07 -15.06 31.10
CA THR A 321 31.12 -13.94 31.12
C THR A 321 31.62 -12.75 30.31
N LEU A 322 32.91 -12.40 30.44
CA LEU A 322 33.49 -11.25 29.74
C LEU A 322 33.49 -11.44 28.22
N LEU A 323 33.78 -12.66 27.74
CA LEU A 323 33.86 -12.97 26.31
C LEU A 323 32.50 -13.01 25.60
N ILE A 324 31.40 -13.21 26.33
CA ILE A 324 30.03 -13.16 25.77
C ILE A 324 29.50 -11.71 25.72
N LEU A 325 30.07 -10.80 26.51
CA LEU A 325 29.62 -9.41 26.62
C LEU A 325 29.48 -8.68 25.27
N PRO A 326 30.41 -8.83 24.29
CA PRO A 326 30.27 -8.17 22.99
C PRO A 326 29.01 -8.61 22.22
N TYR A 327 28.57 -9.85 22.41
CA TYR A 327 27.35 -10.37 21.79
C TYR A 327 26.09 -9.91 22.54
N ALA A 328 26.18 -9.62 23.84
CA ALA A 328 25.07 -9.10 24.63
C ALA A 328 24.71 -7.65 24.28
N VAL A 329 25.66 -6.89 23.73
CA VAL A 329 25.42 -5.51 23.27
C VAL A 329 24.75 -5.55 21.88
N PRO A 330 23.68 -4.76 21.65
CA PRO A 330 23.06 -4.64 20.33
C PRO A 330 24.07 -4.27 19.24
N ALA A 331 24.09 -5.03 18.15
CA ALA A 331 25.08 -4.88 17.08
C ALA A 331 25.16 -3.45 16.51
N VAL A 332 24.02 -2.76 16.40
CA VAL A 332 23.96 -1.37 15.92
C VAL A 332 24.80 -0.43 16.77
N LEU A 333 24.76 -0.58 18.10
CA LEU A 333 25.54 0.26 19.01
C LEU A 333 27.03 -0.03 18.85
N SER A 334 27.41 -1.31 18.81
CA SER A 334 28.80 -1.73 18.61
C SER A 334 29.36 -1.18 17.30
N ILE A 335 28.59 -1.27 16.19
CA ILE A 335 29.00 -0.74 14.88
C ILE A 335 29.23 0.78 14.94
N LEU A 336 28.35 1.53 15.61
CA LEU A 336 28.50 2.99 15.74
C LEU A 336 29.72 3.38 16.60
N ILE A 337 29.97 2.63 17.68
CA ILE A 337 31.16 2.83 18.52
C ILE A 337 32.42 2.59 17.68
N PHE A 338 32.50 1.48 16.95
CA PHE A 338 33.64 1.20 16.07
C PHE A 338 33.78 2.25 14.96
N LYS A 339 32.68 2.72 14.38
CA LYS A 339 32.71 3.81 13.39
C LYS A 339 33.31 5.10 13.97
N GLY A 340 33.03 5.42 15.22
CA GLY A 340 33.64 6.55 15.92
C GLY A 340 35.12 6.32 16.26
N LEU A 341 35.46 5.12 16.74
CA LEU A 341 36.83 4.74 17.07
C LEU A 341 37.76 4.79 15.85
N PHE A 342 37.30 4.31 14.69
CA PHE A 342 38.04 4.31 13.43
C PHE A 342 37.85 5.60 12.61
N ASN A 343 37.43 6.71 13.24
CA ASN A 343 37.38 7.99 12.56
C ASN A 343 38.80 8.51 12.27
N GLN A 344 39.07 8.92 11.03
CA GLN A 344 40.43 9.26 10.59
C GLN A 344 41.01 10.54 11.21
N GLU A 345 40.18 11.46 11.68
CA GLU A 345 40.61 12.76 12.22
C GLU A 345 40.56 12.81 13.75
N PHE A 346 39.54 12.19 14.35
CA PHE A 346 39.24 12.30 15.78
C PHE A 346 39.14 10.94 16.49
N GLY A 347 39.29 9.85 15.74
CA GLY A 347 39.20 8.49 16.27
C GLY A 347 40.34 8.19 17.23
N ALA A 348 40.09 7.23 18.13
CA ALA A 348 41.12 6.74 19.04
C ALA A 348 42.13 5.81 18.33
N VAL A 349 41.81 5.33 17.12
CA VAL A 349 42.59 4.37 16.33
C VAL A 349 42.80 4.89 14.92
#